data_AF-A0A239I8G1-F1
#
_entry.id   AF-A0A239I8G1-F1
#
_cell.length_a   1.000
_cell.length_b   1.000
_cell.length_c   1.000
_cell.angle_alpha   90.00
_cell.angle_beta   90.00
_cell.angle_gamma   90.00
#
_symmetry.space_group_name_H-M   'P 1'
#
loop_
_entity.id
_entity.type
_entity.pdbx_description
1 polymer ?
#
loop_
_entity_poly.entity_id
_entity_poly.type
_entity_poly.pdbx_seq_one_letter_code
_entity_poly.pdbx_strand_id
1 'polypeptide(L)'
;MDLHPQDYDDLTRGQSMVEVWRRSDHAAAVAAELMKLHGGTVPMSELLWAGAEAFLPRQWQAGRAAEPVVAATEVYERWRRLHERRQQRRQQQPEGLS
;
A
#
# COMPACT_ATOMS: atom_id res chain seq x y z
N MET A 1 11.21 -9.63 0.37
CA MET A 1 11.22 -8.17 0.25
C MET A 1 12.10 -7.69 1.37
N ASP A 2 13.25 -7.10 1.05
CA ASP A 2 14.09 -6.46 2.06
C ASP A 2 13.51 -5.08 2.37
N LEU A 3 13.18 -4.86 3.65
CA LEU A 3 12.77 -3.54 4.14
C LEU A 3 13.98 -2.60 4.03
N HIS A 4 13.75 -1.37 3.61
CA HIS A 4 14.80 -0.37 3.59
C HIS A 4 15.30 -0.14 5.03
N PRO A 5 16.61 0.04 5.29
CA PRO A 5 17.15 0.11 6.65
C PRO A 5 16.50 1.19 7.54
N GLN A 6 16.06 2.31 6.96
CA GLN A 6 15.32 3.35 7.67
C GLN A 6 13.94 2.89 8.14
N ASP A 7 13.25 2.06 7.36
CA ASP A 7 11.91 1.58 7.72
C ASP A 7 11.99 0.60 8.91
N TYR A 8 13.10 -0.14 9.03
CA TYR A 8 13.38 -1.04 10.17
C TYR A 8 13.71 -0.27 11.46
N ASP A 9 14.51 0.78 11.37
CA ASP A 9 14.82 1.67 12.50
C ASP A 9 13.57 2.41 13.01
N ASP A 10 12.70 2.83 12.09
CA ASP A 10 11.46 3.53 12.41
C ASP A 10 10.40 2.60 13.03
N LEU A 11 10.35 1.33 12.59
CA LEU A 11 9.52 0.28 13.18
C LEU A 11 9.93 -0.05 14.63
N THR A 12 11.22 -0.04 14.94
CA THR A 12 11.75 -0.40 16.27
C THR A 12 11.68 0.73 17.30
N ARG A 13 11.57 2.00 16.87
CA ARG A 13 11.57 3.18 17.76
C ARG A 13 10.19 3.81 18.01
N GLY A 14 9.12 3.26 17.45
CA GLY A 14 7.75 3.75 17.66
C GLY A 14 7.43 5.09 16.98
N GLN A 15 8.28 5.55 16.06
CA GLN A 15 8.08 6.75 15.23
C GLN A 15 7.95 6.38 13.75
N SER A 16 7.19 5.31 13.46
CA SER A 16 7.04 4.86 12.09
C SER A 16 6.43 5.96 11.23
N MET A 17 7.18 6.43 10.22
CA MET A 17 6.70 7.42 9.24
C MET A 17 5.38 6.98 8.60
N VAL A 18 5.22 5.67 8.45
CA VAL A 18 3.97 5.01 8.09
C VAL A 18 2.87 5.36 9.07
N GLU A 19 3.05 5.10 10.38
CA GLU A 19 2.07 5.39 11.45
C GLU A 19 1.68 6.87 11.50
N VAL A 20 2.64 7.77 11.28
CA VAL A 20 2.38 9.21 11.21
C VAL A 20 1.53 9.54 9.98
N TRP A 21 1.89 9.01 8.81
CA TRP A 21 1.11 9.18 7.60
C TRP A 21 -0.30 8.57 7.73
N ARG A 22 -0.45 7.39 8.37
CA ARG A 22 -1.76 6.73 8.60
C ARG A 22 -2.78 7.65 9.26
N ARG A 23 -2.30 8.51 10.15
CA ARG A 23 -3.13 9.44 10.95
C ARG A 23 -3.34 10.80 10.26
N SER A 24 -2.75 11.01 9.09
CA SER A 24 -2.88 12.26 8.34
C SER A 24 -4.18 12.33 7.54
N ASP A 25 -4.65 13.56 7.30
CA ASP A 25 -5.79 13.81 6.41
C ASP A 25 -5.52 13.32 4.98
N HIS A 26 -4.25 13.31 4.56
CA HIS A 26 -3.86 12.81 3.25
C HIS A 26 -4.14 11.30 3.12
N ALA A 27 -3.82 10.49 4.14
CA ALA A 27 -4.13 9.07 4.14
C ALA A 27 -5.65 8.81 4.14
N ALA A 28 -6.42 9.60 4.90
CA ALA A 28 -7.88 9.51 4.90
C ALA A 28 -8.48 9.83 3.50
N ALA A 29 -7.97 10.87 2.84
CA ALA A 29 -8.40 11.24 1.49
C ALA A 29 -8.05 10.16 0.45
N VAL A 30 -6.84 9.61 0.50
CA VAL A 30 -6.43 8.50 -0.39
C VAL A 30 -7.30 7.26 -0.17
N ALA A 31 -7.62 6.92 1.08
CA ALA A 31 -8.50 5.80 1.40
C ALA A 31 -9.92 6.00 0.83
N ALA A 32 -10.47 7.22 0.91
CA ALA A 32 -11.78 7.52 0.34
C ALA A 32 -11.80 7.35 -1.19
N GLU A 33 -10.76 7.78 -1.89
CA GLU A 33 -10.65 7.58 -3.35
C GLU A 33 -10.46 6.10 -3.71
N LEU A 34 -9.70 5.34 -2.91
CA LEU A 34 -9.57 3.88 -3.09
C LEU A 34 -10.91 3.14 -2.95
N MET A 35 -11.76 3.53 -2.00
CA MET A 35 -13.10 2.95 -1.84
C MET A 35 -13.96 3.17 -3.09
N LYS A 36 -13.87 4.35 -3.71
CA LYS A 36 -14.58 4.65 -4.97
C LYS A 36 -14.08 3.78 -6.11
N LEU A 37 -12.75 3.64 -6.26
CA LEU A 37 -12.14 2.82 -7.32
C LEU A 37 -12.45 1.33 -7.16
N HIS A 38 -12.50 0.83 -5.93
CA HIS A 38 -12.76 -0.57 -5.65
C HIS A 38 -14.26 -0.94 -5.70
N GLY A 39 -15.16 0.05 -5.62
CA GLY A 39 -16.61 -0.18 -5.66
C GLY A 39 -17.18 -0.73 -4.34
N GLY A 40 -16.55 -0.45 -3.20
CA GLY A 40 -17.01 -0.94 -1.90
C GLY A 40 -16.08 -0.59 -0.74
N THR A 41 -16.35 -1.19 0.43
CA THR A 41 -15.46 -1.11 1.59
C THR A 41 -14.19 -1.87 1.31
N VAL A 42 -13.11 -1.12 1.22
CA VAL A 42 -11.77 -1.65 1.25
C VAL A 42 -11.41 -1.92 2.70
N PRO A 43 -11.20 -3.18 3.14
CA PRO A 43 -10.60 -3.43 4.44
C PRO A 43 -9.22 -2.79 4.39
N MET A 44 -8.99 -1.80 5.24
CA MET A 44 -7.70 -1.11 5.32
C MET A 44 -6.57 -2.14 5.52
N SER A 45 -6.85 -3.28 6.16
CA SER A 45 -5.95 -4.43 6.33
C SER A 45 -5.64 -5.23 5.05
N GLU A 46 -6.56 -5.28 4.07
CA GLU A 46 -6.44 -6.14 2.88
C GLU A 46 -5.92 -5.42 1.65
N LEU A 47 -6.15 -4.11 1.52
CA LEU A 47 -5.62 -3.32 0.41
C LEU A 47 -4.29 -2.70 0.80
N LEU A 48 -3.29 -3.59 0.82
CA LEU A 48 -1.86 -3.35 0.58
C LEU A 48 -1.31 -2.00 1.06
N TRP A 49 -1.33 -1.82 2.37
CA TRP A 49 -0.32 -1.04 3.08
C TRP A 49 1.10 -1.30 2.53
N ALA A 50 1.47 -2.53 2.17
CA ALA A 50 2.82 -2.80 1.64
C ALA A 50 3.23 -2.00 0.38
N GLY A 51 2.27 -1.57 -0.47
CA GLY A 51 2.57 -0.74 -1.65
C GLY A 51 2.49 0.76 -1.36
N ALA A 52 1.51 1.17 -0.57
CA ALA A 52 1.30 2.55 -0.15
C ALA A 52 2.36 3.02 0.85
N GLU A 53 2.69 2.20 1.86
CA GLU A 53 3.66 2.49 2.94
C GLU A 53 5.07 2.65 2.45
N ALA A 54 5.44 1.87 1.42
CA ALA A 54 6.77 1.95 0.85
C ALA A 54 7.00 3.25 0.06
N PHE A 55 5.95 4.00 -0.30
CA PHE A 55 6.03 5.09 -1.26
C PHE A 55 5.39 6.41 -0.79
N LEU A 56 4.14 6.36 -0.33
CA LEU A 56 3.36 7.56 0.01
C LEU A 56 3.86 8.27 1.28
N PRO A 57 4.22 7.60 2.39
CA PRO A 57 4.74 8.28 3.57
C PRO A 57 5.97 9.14 3.26
N ARG A 58 6.89 8.63 2.43
CA ARG A 58 8.12 9.35 2.05
C ARG A 58 7.82 10.55 1.16
N GLN A 59 6.91 10.42 0.19
CA GLN A 59 6.50 11.55 -0.64
C GLN A 59 5.74 12.61 0.15
N TRP A 60 4.84 12.19 1.03
CA TRP A 60 4.08 13.07 1.91
C TRP A 60 4.99 13.85 2.86
N GLN A 61 5.90 13.17 3.55
CA GLN A 61 6.85 13.84 4.45
C GLN A 61 7.74 14.83 3.70
N ALA A 62 8.09 14.54 2.44
CA ALA A 62 8.87 15.42 1.58
C ALA A 62 8.06 16.58 0.96
N GLY A 63 6.77 16.73 1.31
CA GLY A 63 5.87 17.75 0.73
C GLY A 63 5.60 17.55 -0.76
N ARG A 64 5.79 16.33 -1.26
CA ARG A 64 5.70 15.93 -2.67
C ARG A 64 4.65 14.84 -2.90
N ALA A 65 3.74 14.65 -1.94
CA ALA A 65 2.63 13.73 -2.11
C ALA A 65 1.80 14.14 -3.33
N ALA A 66 1.47 13.17 -4.17
CA ALA A 66 0.52 13.36 -5.25
C ALA A 66 -0.88 13.67 -4.68
N GLU A 67 -1.73 14.28 -5.51
CA GLU A 67 -3.14 14.46 -5.18
C GLU A 67 -3.80 13.12 -4.79
N PRO A 68 -4.74 13.10 -3.82
CA PRO A 68 -5.31 11.85 -3.29
C PRO A 68 -5.85 10.88 -4.34
N VAL A 69 -6.48 11.39 -5.41
CA VAL A 69 -6.98 10.59 -6.54
C VAL A 69 -5.84 9.90 -7.30
N VAL A 70 -4.76 10.63 -7.55
CA VAL A 70 -3.58 10.11 -8.27
C VAL A 70 -2.88 9.06 -7.42
N ALA A 71 -2.64 9.38 -6.14
CA ALA A 71 -2.06 8.45 -5.18
C ALA A 71 -2.90 7.16 -5.05
N ALA A 72 -4.23 7.28 -4.94
CA ALA A 72 -5.13 6.14 -4.88
C ALA A 72 -5.06 5.27 -6.14
N THR A 73 -5.03 5.89 -7.33
CA THR A 73 -4.91 5.17 -8.61
C THR A 73 -3.60 4.40 -8.69
N GLU A 74 -2.47 5.01 -8.29
CA GLU A 74 -1.17 4.34 -8.31
C GLU A 74 -1.09 3.17 -7.33
N VAL A 75 -1.66 3.33 -6.13
CA VAL A 75 -1.77 2.25 -5.13
C VAL A 75 -2.62 1.11 -5.69
N TYR A 76 -3.77 1.42 -6.28
CA TYR A 76 -4.67 0.44 -6.86
C TYR A 76 -4.01 -0.35 -8.00
N GLU A 77 -3.32 0.32 -8.93
CA GLU A 77 -2.60 -0.34 -10.02
C GLU A 77 -1.42 -1.21 -9.56
N ARG A 78 -0.71 -0.80 -8.50
CA ARG A 78 0.33 -1.63 -7.88
C ARG A 78 -0.28 -2.86 -7.22
N TRP A 79 -1.40 -2.68 -6.51
CA TRP A 79 -2.14 -3.79 -5.90
C TRP A 79 -2.61 -4.79 -6.94
N ARG A 80 -3.27 -4.31 -7.99
CA ARG A 80 -3.82 -5.15 -9.07
C ARG A 80 -2.72 -6.00 -9.70
N ARG A 81 -1.59 -5.40 -10.05
CA ARG A 81 -0.43 -6.14 -10.61
C ARG A 81 0.14 -7.19 -9.66
N LEU A 82 0.22 -6.89 -8.36
CA LEU A 82 0.67 -7.88 -7.38
C LEU A 82 -0.32 -9.02 -7.21
N HIS A 83 -1.62 -8.70 -7.18
CA HIS A 83 -2.69 -9.67 -7.09
C HIS A 83 -2.70 -10.60 -8.31
N GLU A 84 -2.66 -10.04 -9.53
CA GLU A 84 -2.53 -10.80 -10.78
C GLU A 84 -1.33 -11.74 -10.76
N ARG A 85 -0.15 -11.24 -10.34
CA ARG A 85 1.06 -12.09 -10.19
C ARG A 85 0.91 -13.19 -9.15
N ARG A 86 0.14 -12.97 -8.07
CA ARG A 86 -0.13 -14.00 -7.06
C ARG A 86 -1.11 -15.04 -7.61
N GLN A 87 -2.15 -14.60 -8.32
CA GLN A 87 -3.11 -15.49 -8.98
C GLN A 87 -2.44 -16.34 -10.06
N GLN A 88 -1.59 -15.75 -10.91
CA GLN A 88 -0.81 -16.48 -11.91
C GLN A 88 0.10 -17.53 -11.27
N ARG A 89 0.75 -17.23 -10.15
CA ARG A 89 1.56 -18.20 -9.41
C ARG A 89 0.74 -19.35 -8.81
N ARG A 90 -0.49 -19.08 -8.37
CA ARG A 90 -1.42 -20.13 -7.91
C ARG A 90 -1.91 -21.00 -9.07
N GLN A 91 -2.17 -20.41 -10.22
CA GLN A 91 -2.58 -21.14 -11.43
C GLN A 91 -1.43 -21.95 -12.05
N GLN A 92 -0.18 -21.52 -11.86
CA GLN A 92 1.03 -22.23 -12.29
C GLN A 92 1.55 -23.26 -11.27
N GLN A 93 0.92 -23.38 -10.10
CA GLN A 93 1.04 -24.56 -9.26
C GLN A 93 -0.12 -25.50 -9.63
N PRO A 94 0.01 -26.37 -10.64
CA PRO A 94 -0.87 -27.50 -10.76
C PRO A 94 -0.69 -28.36 -9.50
N GLU A 95 -1.78 -28.92 -9.01
CA GLU A 95 -1.81 -29.99 -8.02
C GLU A 95 -0.69 -30.98 -8.32
N GLY A 96 0.32 -30.98 -7.48
CA GLY A 96 1.59 -31.62 -7.79
C GLY A 96 2.43 -31.74 -6.55
N LEU A 97 1.88 -32.42 -5.55
CA LEU A 97 2.63 -33.25 -4.60
C LEU A 97 1.62 -34.24 -3.99
N SER A 98 1.77 -35.50 -4.43
CA SER A 98 1.23 -36.73 -3.85
C SER A 98 1.50 -36.88 -2.36
#